data_AF-A0A914XLS2-F1
#
_entry.id   AF-A0A914XLS2-F1
#
_cell.length_a   1.000
_cell.length_b   1.000
_cell.length_c   1.000
_cell.angle_alpha   90.00
_cell.angle_beta   90.00
_cell.angle_gamma   90.00
#
_symmetry.space_group_name_H-M   'P 1'
#
loop_
_entity.id
_entity.type
_entity.pdbx_description
1 polymer ?
#
loop_
_entity_poly.entity_id
_entity_poly.type
_entity_poly.pdbx_seq_one_letter_code
_entity_poly.pdbx_strand_id
1 'polypeptide(L)'
;METTATTLRWAIVFLVTHQDVQKKMQKEIDDVVGRDRRPTMADKMDLPYSTAVVLEMQRKANIVSFNVPRYTTVDTEIGGHSIPAHTTIFPQITSVLDGPDAYADPDRFDPSRFLESDGKTFNKTAMDHFVPFSLGKRVCAGESLARMELFIILLSLVQRYSFDVPKGGSLPDMTPIFGATLTPHPYECKVTLRI
;
A
#
# COMPACT_ATOMS: atom_id res chain seq x y z
N MET A 1 -5.54 -16.40 -1.82
CA MET A 1 -5.88 -15.01 -1.48
C MET A 1 -4.99 -14.10 -2.32
N GLU A 2 -5.52 -13.55 -3.42
CA GLU A 2 -4.69 -12.90 -4.45
C GLU A 2 -4.27 -11.47 -4.09
N THR A 3 -5.20 -10.63 -3.65
CA THR A 3 -4.94 -9.20 -3.40
C THR A 3 -3.93 -8.96 -2.28
N THR A 4 -4.14 -9.55 -1.09
CA THR A 4 -3.20 -9.41 0.04
C THR A 4 -1.82 -9.95 -0.34
N ALA A 5 -1.74 -11.12 -0.98
CA ALA A 5 -0.47 -11.73 -1.38
C ALA A 5 0.28 -10.86 -2.40
N THR A 6 -0.41 -10.31 -3.39
CA THR A 6 0.19 -9.43 -4.40
C THR A 6 0.64 -8.09 -3.80
N THR A 7 -0.10 -7.50 -2.86
CA THR A 7 0.39 -6.34 -2.10
C THR A 7 1.63 -6.67 -1.27
N LEU A 8 1.70 -7.84 -0.62
CA LEU A 8 2.89 -8.26 0.12
C LEU A 8 4.10 -8.52 -0.80
N ARG A 9 3.90 -9.06 -2.00
CA ARG A 9 4.97 -9.20 -3.01
C ARG A 9 5.53 -7.84 -3.41
N TRP A 10 4.66 -6.87 -3.70
CA TRP A 10 5.10 -5.48 -3.93
C TRP A 10 5.81 -4.88 -2.72
N ALA A 11 5.33 -5.14 -1.50
CA ALA A 11 5.98 -4.66 -0.28
C ALA A 11 7.43 -5.14 -0.18
N ILE A 12 7.72 -6.41 -0.51
CA ILE A 12 9.11 -6.91 -0.55
C ILE A 12 9.93 -6.20 -1.63
N VAL A 13 9.38 -5.95 -2.83
CA VAL A 13 10.06 -5.15 -3.87
C VAL A 13 10.43 -3.77 -3.33
N PHE A 14 9.50 -3.06 -2.68
CA PHE A 14 9.76 -1.75 -2.10
C PHE A 14 10.79 -1.80 -0.96
N LEU A 15 10.78 -2.84 -0.12
CA LEU A 15 11.77 -3.01 0.95
C LEU A 15 13.19 -3.24 0.39
N VAL A 16 13.31 -4.03 -0.69
CA VAL A 16 14.58 -4.27 -1.39
C VAL A 16 15.09 -2.98 -2.03
N THR A 17 14.22 -2.22 -2.69
CA THR A 17 14.60 -1.00 -3.42
C THR A 17 14.83 0.22 -2.51
N HIS A 18 14.16 0.28 -1.35
CA HIS A 18 14.21 1.40 -0.41
C HIS A 18 14.78 0.98 0.94
N GLN A 19 16.09 0.71 0.96
CA GLN A 19 16.82 0.22 2.14
C GLN A 19 16.77 1.20 3.33
N ASP A 20 16.70 2.49 3.07
CA ASP A 20 16.52 3.53 4.08
C ASP A 20 15.15 3.43 4.78
N VAL A 21 14.08 3.21 3.99
CA VAL A 21 12.74 2.99 4.52
C VAL A 21 12.70 1.74 5.38
N GLN A 22 13.26 0.64 4.88
CA GLN A 22 13.33 -0.63 5.61
C GLN A 22 14.05 -0.45 6.96
N LYS A 23 15.24 0.16 6.97
CA LYS A 23 16.01 0.41 8.21
C LYS A 23 15.24 1.29 9.20
N LYS A 24 14.51 2.29 8.71
CA LYS A 24 13.72 3.18 9.57
C LYS A 24 12.51 2.46 10.17
N MET A 25 11.81 1.61 9.40
CA MET A 25 10.77 0.72 9.95
C MET A 25 11.34 -0.23 11.01
N GLN A 26 12.45 -0.90 10.69
CA GLN A 26 13.15 -1.80 11.58
C GLN A 26 13.50 -1.14 12.92
N LYS A 27 14.00 0.10 12.88
CA LYS A 27 14.27 0.89 14.09
C LYS A 27 13.00 1.16 14.90
N GLU A 28 11.95 1.66 14.26
CA GLU A 28 10.70 1.98 14.97
C GLU A 28 10.08 0.73 15.61
N ILE A 29 10.09 -0.41 14.89
CA ILE A 29 9.61 -1.69 15.41
C ILE A 29 10.46 -2.17 16.59
N ASP A 30 11.78 -2.08 16.50
CA ASP A 30 12.68 -2.47 17.59
C ASP A 30 12.46 -1.58 18.83
N ASP A 31 12.23 -0.27 18.66
CA ASP A 31 12.02 0.68 19.75
C ASP A 31 10.66 0.47 20.48
N VAL A 32 9.60 0.06 19.76
CA VAL A 32 8.23 -0.02 20.30
C VAL A 32 7.80 -1.45 20.64
N VAL A 33 8.07 -2.39 19.74
CA VAL A 33 7.66 -3.80 19.88
C VAL A 33 8.78 -4.63 20.51
N GLY A 34 10.03 -4.26 20.25
CA GLY A 34 11.20 -5.09 20.57
C GLY A 34 11.30 -6.31 19.65
N ARG A 35 12.10 -7.30 20.06
CA ARG A 35 12.33 -8.54 19.29
C ARG A 35 11.77 -9.80 19.94
N ASP A 36 11.36 -9.72 21.20
CA ASP A 36 10.93 -10.88 22.00
C ASP A 36 9.48 -11.28 21.76
N ARG A 37 8.63 -10.36 21.29
CA ARG A 37 7.22 -10.61 20.97
C ARG A 37 6.90 -10.25 19.52
N ARG A 38 5.81 -10.81 19.00
CA ARG A 38 5.32 -10.49 17.65
C ARG A 38 4.54 -9.16 17.65
N PRO A 39 4.58 -8.40 16.54
CA PRO A 39 3.70 -7.24 16.34
C PRO A 39 2.22 -7.64 16.37
N THR A 40 1.40 -6.74 16.87
CA THR A 40 -0.05 -6.88 16.99
C THR A 40 -0.74 -5.62 16.51
N MET A 41 -2.06 -5.66 16.30
CA MET A 41 -2.82 -4.46 15.95
C MET A 41 -2.83 -3.40 17.06
N ALA A 42 -2.59 -3.79 18.31
CA ALA A 42 -2.51 -2.85 19.43
C ALA A 42 -1.32 -1.90 19.29
N ASP A 43 -0.24 -2.34 18.63
CA ASP A 43 0.98 -1.55 18.43
C ASP A 43 0.83 -0.45 17.37
N LYS A 44 -0.25 -0.48 16.56
CA LYS A 44 -0.40 0.37 15.38
C LYS A 44 -0.36 1.87 15.68
N MET A 45 -0.93 2.30 16.81
CA MET A 45 -0.96 3.72 17.20
C MET A 45 0.42 4.24 17.60
N ASP A 46 1.32 3.34 18.03
CA ASP A 46 2.68 3.68 18.45
C ASP A 46 3.71 3.48 17.32
N LEU A 47 3.25 3.03 16.14
CA LEU A 47 4.08 2.78 14.95
C LEU A 47 3.63 3.64 13.74
N PRO A 48 3.60 4.99 13.87
CA PRO A 48 3.10 5.87 12.82
C PRO A 48 3.91 5.76 11.52
N TYR A 49 5.24 5.64 11.59
CA TYR A 49 6.07 5.54 10.40
C TYR A 49 5.86 4.22 9.67
N SER A 50 5.87 3.09 10.37
CA SER A 50 5.62 1.78 9.78
C SER A 50 4.21 1.68 9.20
N THR A 51 3.23 2.30 9.85
CA THR A 51 1.87 2.43 9.29
C THR A 51 1.87 3.25 8.01
N ALA A 52 2.54 4.40 7.99
CA ALA A 52 2.69 5.23 6.80
C ALA A 52 3.37 4.49 5.65
N VAL A 53 4.37 3.64 5.93
CA VAL A 53 5.01 2.81 4.91
C VAL A 53 4.04 1.79 4.34
N VAL A 54 3.23 1.11 5.16
CA VAL A 54 2.21 0.15 4.67
C VAL A 54 1.21 0.84 3.74
N LEU A 55 0.79 2.07 4.09
CA LEU A 55 -0.10 2.88 3.26
C LEU A 55 0.56 3.25 1.94
N GLU A 56 1.81 3.73 1.95
CA GLU A 56 2.53 4.11 0.72
C GLU A 56 2.82 2.89 -0.18
N MET A 57 3.16 1.74 0.40
CA MET A 57 3.29 0.48 -0.36
C MET A 57 2.00 0.11 -1.06
N GLN A 58 0.86 0.21 -0.39
CA GLN A 58 -0.43 -0.08 -1.00
C GLN A 58 -0.82 0.97 -2.06
N ARG A 59 -0.51 2.26 -1.83
CA ARG A 59 -0.73 3.34 -2.81
C ARG A 59 0.08 3.09 -4.08
N LYS A 60 1.40 2.86 -3.96
CA LYS A 60 2.32 2.67 -5.09
C LYS A 60 2.12 1.32 -5.79
N ALA A 61 1.79 0.27 -5.05
CA ALA A 61 1.48 -1.02 -5.67
C ALA A 61 0.23 -0.94 -6.55
N ASN A 62 -0.75 -0.11 -6.14
CA ASN A 62 -2.00 0.17 -6.86
C ASN A 62 -2.59 -1.08 -7.55
N ILE A 63 -2.68 -2.18 -6.80
CA ILE A 63 -2.86 -3.51 -7.37
C ILE A 63 -4.19 -3.68 -8.11
N VAL A 64 -5.16 -2.79 -7.88
CA VAL A 64 -6.44 -2.72 -8.59
C VAL A 64 -6.59 -1.30 -9.14
N SER A 65 -5.97 -1.06 -10.29
CA SER A 65 -5.94 0.26 -10.95
C SER A 65 -7.31 0.68 -11.51
N PHE A 66 -7.91 -0.24 -12.27
CA PHE A 66 -9.29 -0.15 -12.73
C PHE A 66 -10.16 -0.89 -11.72
N ASN A 67 -10.96 -0.14 -10.96
CA ASN A 67 -11.88 -0.72 -9.97
C ASN A 67 -12.80 -1.76 -10.63
N VAL A 68 -13.42 -2.62 -9.82
CA VAL A 68 -14.42 -3.56 -10.32
C VAL A 68 -15.57 -2.77 -10.98
N PRO A 69 -15.98 -3.14 -12.22
CA PRO A 69 -17.01 -2.41 -12.94
C PRO A 69 -18.28 -2.19 -12.11
N ARG A 70 -18.87 -1.02 -12.28
CA ARG A 70 -20.14 -0.60 -11.67
C ARG A 70 -21.18 -0.44 -12.77
N TYR A 71 -22.44 -0.35 -12.36
CA TYR A 71 -23.56 -0.26 -13.28
C TYR A 71 -24.60 0.69 -12.72
N THR A 72 -25.03 1.67 -13.51
CA THR A 72 -26.08 2.61 -13.11
C THR A 72 -27.44 1.91 -13.15
N THR A 73 -28.22 2.05 -12.08
CA THR A 73 -29.57 1.44 -11.99
C THR A 73 -30.68 2.40 -12.41
N VAL A 74 -30.36 3.69 -12.49
CA VAL A 74 -31.24 4.79 -12.87
C VAL A 74 -30.39 5.82 -13.63
N ASP A 75 -31.06 6.71 -14.36
CA ASP A 75 -30.42 7.89 -14.91
C ASP A 75 -29.82 8.71 -13.75
N THR A 76 -28.58 9.15 -13.93
CA THR A 76 -27.83 9.89 -12.90
C THR A 76 -26.96 10.95 -13.54
N GLU A 77 -26.35 11.80 -12.72
CA GLU A 77 -25.32 12.74 -13.16
C GLU A 77 -23.98 12.42 -12.46
N ILE A 78 -22.87 12.50 -13.19
CA ILE A 78 -21.52 12.41 -12.62
C ILE A 78 -20.69 13.57 -13.20
N GLY A 79 -20.17 14.43 -12.34
CA GLY A 79 -19.30 15.55 -12.76
C GLY A 79 -19.97 16.52 -13.74
N GLY A 80 -21.28 16.75 -13.62
CA GLY A 80 -22.04 17.59 -14.56
C GLY A 80 -22.49 16.89 -15.85
N HIS A 81 -22.21 15.60 -16.01
CA HIS A 81 -22.61 14.82 -17.18
C HIS A 81 -23.76 13.88 -16.87
N SER A 82 -24.84 13.95 -17.67
CA SER A 82 -25.94 12.99 -17.62
C SER A 82 -25.48 11.61 -18.08
N ILE A 83 -25.68 10.61 -17.23
CA ILE A 83 -25.37 9.21 -17.49
C ILE A 83 -26.69 8.42 -17.44
N PRO A 84 -27.10 7.77 -18.55
CA PRO A 84 -28.28 6.94 -18.57
C PRO A 84 -28.20 5.79 -17.55
N ALA A 85 -29.37 5.32 -17.11
CA ALA A 85 -29.52 4.02 -16.50
C ALA A 85 -28.88 2.96 -17.39
N HIS A 86 -28.47 1.85 -16.79
CA HIS A 86 -27.93 0.71 -17.52
C HIS A 86 -26.55 0.94 -18.17
N THR A 87 -25.81 1.94 -17.67
CA THR A 87 -24.45 2.27 -18.12
C THR A 87 -23.41 1.60 -17.24
N THR A 88 -22.45 0.91 -17.85
CA THR A 88 -21.26 0.37 -17.16
C THR A 88 -20.25 1.48 -16.88
N ILE A 89 -19.82 1.59 -15.65
CA ILE A 89 -18.83 2.58 -15.18
C ILE A 89 -17.58 1.84 -14.72
N PHE A 90 -16.41 2.36 -15.11
CA PHE A 90 -15.10 1.88 -14.67
C PHE A 90 -14.43 2.96 -13.82
N PRO A 91 -14.64 2.97 -12.48
CA PRO A 91 -13.96 3.93 -11.61
C PRO A 91 -12.44 3.72 -11.67
N GLN A 92 -11.70 4.81 -11.86
CA GLN A 92 -10.24 4.80 -11.92
C GLN A 92 -9.66 5.08 -10.53
N ILE A 93 -9.24 4.02 -9.82
CA ILE A 93 -8.60 4.19 -8.51
C ILE A 93 -7.24 4.88 -8.67
N THR A 94 -6.50 4.54 -9.72
CA THR A 94 -5.21 5.16 -10.05
C THR A 94 -5.28 6.68 -10.10
N SER A 95 -6.30 7.25 -10.73
CA SER A 95 -6.43 8.71 -10.86
C SER A 95 -6.56 9.41 -9.51
N VAL A 96 -7.07 8.72 -8.48
CA VAL A 96 -7.12 9.25 -7.11
C VAL A 96 -5.80 9.01 -6.40
N LEU A 97 -5.26 7.79 -6.48
CA LEU A 97 -4.04 7.39 -5.76
C LEU A 97 -2.75 8.04 -6.30
N ASP A 98 -2.75 8.52 -7.54
CA ASP A 98 -1.66 9.30 -8.16
C ASP A 98 -2.06 10.77 -8.39
N GLY A 99 -3.20 11.20 -7.84
CA GLY A 99 -3.70 12.56 -7.99
C GLY A 99 -2.77 13.59 -7.34
N PRO A 100 -2.33 14.64 -8.07
CA PRO A 100 -1.38 15.63 -7.55
C PRO A 100 -1.98 16.50 -6.42
N ASP A 101 -3.31 16.55 -6.31
CA ASP A 101 -4.02 17.28 -5.26
C ASP A 101 -3.71 16.75 -3.85
N ALA A 102 -3.46 15.44 -3.74
CA ALA A 102 -3.12 14.78 -2.48
C ALA A 102 -1.68 14.29 -2.40
N TYR A 103 -1.05 14.03 -3.56
CA TYR A 103 0.25 13.37 -3.62
C TYR A 103 1.20 14.14 -4.55
N ALA A 104 1.94 15.09 -3.97
CA ALA A 104 3.08 15.70 -4.66
C ALA A 104 4.12 14.63 -5.05
N ASP A 105 4.69 14.76 -6.25
CA ASP A 105 5.60 13.80 -6.88
C ASP A 105 5.11 12.35 -6.73
N PRO A 106 3.97 11.98 -7.35
CA PRO A 106 3.29 10.71 -7.09
C PRO A 106 4.13 9.48 -7.46
N ASP A 107 5.11 9.64 -8.37
CA ASP A 107 6.04 8.59 -8.78
C ASP A 107 7.04 8.23 -7.68
N ARG A 108 7.41 9.18 -6.83
CA ARG A 108 8.35 8.95 -5.73
C ARG A 108 7.66 8.15 -4.62
N PHE A 109 8.31 7.06 -4.21
CA PHE A 109 7.94 6.34 -3.00
C PHE A 109 8.32 7.19 -1.78
N ASP A 110 7.32 7.74 -1.08
CA ASP A 110 7.56 8.61 0.08
C ASP A 110 6.53 8.36 1.19
N PRO A 111 6.88 7.57 2.22
CA PRO A 111 6.00 7.34 3.36
C PRO A 111 5.63 8.61 4.13
N SER A 112 6.47 9.65 4.11
CA SER A 112 6.22 10.87 4.88
C SER A 112 4.98 11.63 4.41
N ARG A 113 4.47 11.37 3.19
CA ARG A 113 3.23 11.97 2.69
C ARG A 113 2.00 11.63 3.52
N PHE A 114 2.03 10.50 4.25
CA PHE A 114 0.95 10.09 5.14
C PHE A 114 1.10 10.64 6.55
N LEU A 115 2.12 11.45 6.82
CA LEU A 115 2.39 12.03 8.13
C LEU A 115 2.48 13.55 8.02
N GLU A 116 2.09 14.21 9.10
CA GLU A 116 2.38 15.62 9.32
C GLU A 116 3.85 15.82 9.71
N SER A 117 4.29 17.08 9.82
CA SER A 117 5.68 17.43 10.15
C SER A 117 6.16 16.94 11.51
N ASP A 118 5.25 16.58 12.42
CA ASP A 118 5.55 15.97 13.71
C ASP A 118 5.97 14.49 13.62
N GLY A 119 5.79 13.87 12.44
CA GLY A 119 6.10 12.46 12.18
C GLY A 119 5.20 11.47 12.91
N LYS A 120 4.08 11.92 13.50
CA LYS A 120 3.17 11.10 14.33
C LYS A 120 1.72 11.23 13.90
N THR A 121 1.29 12.45 13.60
CA THR A 121 -0.08 12.73 13.16
C THR A 121 -0.23 12.34 11.70
N PHE A 122 -1.31 11.66 11.34
CA PHE A 122 -1.55 11.28 9.95
C PHE A 122 -2.04 12.47 9.13
N ASN A 123 -1.47 12.64 7.94
CA ASN A 123 -1.88 13.66 6.99
C ASN A 123 -3.30 13.38 6.50
N LYS A 124 -4.24 14.24 6.88
CA LYS A 124 -5.67 14.03 6.59
C LYS A 124 -5.96 14.04 5.09
N THR A 125 -5.36 14.94 4.32
CA THR A 125 -5.58 15.03 2.87
C THR A 125 -5.13 13.74 2.16
N ALA A 126 -3.94 13.25 2.51
CA ALA A 126 -3.42 11.99 1.96
C ALA A 126 -4.28 10.79 2.35
N MET A 127 -4.84 10.78 3.57
CA MET A 127 -5.74 9.72 4.05
C MET A 127 -7.11 9.76 3.38
N ASP A 128 -7.70 10.93 3.17
CA ASP A 128 -9.02 11.10 2.53
C ASP A 128 -8.98 10.65 1.05
N HIS A 129 -7.83 10.75 0.39
CA HIS A 129 -7.61 10.28 -0.99
C HIS A 129 -7.10 8.84 -1.08
N PHE A 130 -6.82 8.19 0.05
CA PHE A 130 -6.32 6.83 0.09
C PHE A 130 -7.45 5.81 -0.06
N VAL A 131 -7.82 5.48 -1.30
CA VAL A 131 -8.99 4.66 -1.64
C VAL A 131 -8.68 3.32 -2.36
N PRO A 132 -7.65 2.54 -1.97
CA PRO A 132 -7.31 1.29 -2.65
C PRO A 132 -8.40 0.21 -2.54
N PHE A 133 -9.36 0.40 -1.63
CA PHE A 133 -10.49 -0.50 -1.39
C PHE A 133 -11.80 -0.02 -2.02
N SER A 134 -11.77 1.00 -2.91
CA SER A 134 -12.94 1.71 -3.41
C SER A 134 -13.69 2.48 -2.31
N LEU A 135 -14.79 3.14 -2.67
CA LEU A 135 -15.70 3.82 -1.76
C LEU A 135 -17.15 3.31 -1.92
N GLY A 136 -18.03 3.72 -1.00
CA GLY A 136 -19.48 3.55 -1.07
C GLY A 136 -19.97 2.14 -0.70
N LYS A 137 -21.22 1.83 -1.05
CA LYS A 137 -21.91 0.57 -0.68
C LYS A 137 -21.22 -0.71 -1.18
N ARG A 138 -20.27 -0.58 -2.12
CA ARG A 138 -19.48 -1.67 -2.71
C ARG A 138 -17.99 -1.53 -2.42
N VAL A 139 -17.64 -0.80 -1.35
CA VAL A 139 -16.30 -0.84 -0.76
C VAL A 139 -15.90 -2.29 -0.46
N CYS A 140 -14.61 -2.59 -0.54
CA CYS A 140 -14.10 -3.93 -0.31
C CYS A 140 -14.57 -4.47 1.05
N ALA A 141 -15.39 -5.53 1.04
CA ALA A 141 -15.87 -6.15 2.26
C ALA A 141 -14.74 -6.74 3.12
N GLY A 142 -13.58 -7.01 2.51
CA GLY A 142 -12.39 -7.53 3.18
C GLY A 142 -11.42 -6.46 3.68
N GLU A 143 -11.74 -5.16 3.59
CA GLU A 143 -10.80 -4.08 3.93
C GLU A 143 -10.21 -4.21 5.33
N SER A 144 -11.05 -4.47 6.34
CA SER A 144 -10.61 -4.57 7.74
C SER A 144 -9.61 -5.71 7.94
N LEU A 145 -9.89 -6.87 7.36
CA LEU A 145 -9.00 -8.04 7.40
C LEU A 145 -7.71 -7.78 6.61
N ALA A 146 -7.80 -7.25 5.40
CA ALA A 146 -6.63 -6.96 4.57
C ALA A 146 -5.69 -5.96 5.26
N ARG A 147 -6.22 -4.89 5.86
CA ARG A 147 -5.40 -3.93 6.62
C ARG A 147 -4.70 -4.58 7.81
N MET A 148 -5.36 -5.51 8.50
CA MET A 148 -4.77 -6.27 9.60
C MET A 148 -3.66 -7.20 9.10
N GLU A 149 -3.94 -7.98 8.06
CA GLU A 149 -2.98 -8.92 7.45
C GLU A 149 -1.73 -8.19 6.96
N LEU A 150 -1.91 -7.13 6.17
CA LEU A 150 -0.80 -6.36 5.62
C LEU A 150 0.07 -5.79 6.74
N PHE A 151 -0.53 -5.22 7.78
CA PHE A 151 0.21 -4.66 8.91
C PHE A 151 0.96 -5.76 9.68
N ILE A 152 0.27 -6.78 10.18
CA ILE A 152 0.88 -7.80 11.03
C ILE A 152 1.94 -8.60 10.27
N ILE A 153 1.64 -9.04 9.05
CA ILE A 153 2.55 -9.88 8.26
C ILE A 153 3.80 -9.07 7.90
N LEU A 154 3.63 -7.86 7.35
CA LEU A 154 4.77 -7.04 6.92
C LEU A 154 5.66 -6.67 8.11
N LEU A 155 5.09 -6.19 9.22
CA LEU A 155 5.88 -5.85 10.39
C LEU A 155 6.56 -7.08 10.99
N SER A 156 5.90 -8.25 11.02
CA SER A 156 6.52 -9.48 11.51
C SER A 156 7.72 -9.90 10.65
N LEU A 157 7.62 -9.71 9.33
CA LEU A 157 8.71 -9.97 8.40
C LEU A 157 9.86 -8.98 8.61
N VAL A 158 9.58 -7.68 8.65
CA VAL A 158 10.59 -6.62 8.83
C VAL A 158 11.23 -6.67 10.23
N GLN A 159 10.48 -7.09 11.25
CA GLN A 159 11.01 -7.31 12.60
C GLN A 159 12.11 -8.38 12.59
N ARG A 160 11.92 -9.48 11.86
CA ARG A 160 12.81 -10.64 11.91
C ARG A 160 13.84 -10.68 10.81
N TYR A 161 13.58 -10.06 9.67
CA TYR A 161 14.39 -10.23 8.48
C TYR A 161 14.77 -8.89 7.84
N SER A 162 15.93 -8.89 7.19
CA SER A 162 16.34 -7.87 6.24
C SER A 162 16.28 -8.43 4.82
N PHE A 163 15.65 -7.67 3.93
CA PHE A 163 15.46 -7.94 2.51
C PHE A 163 16.43 -7.09 1.69
N ASP A 164 17.22 -7.72 0.84
CA ASP A 164 18.23 -7.04 0.02
C ASP A 164 18.29 -7.67 -1.37
N VAL A 165 19.00 -7.01 -2.28
CA VAL A 165 19.33 -7.55 -3.59
C VAL A 165 20.22 -8.79 -3.40
N PRO A 166 19.99 -9.89 -4.15
CA PRO A 166 20.88 -11.05 -4.14
C PRO A 166 22.32 -10.66 -4.50
N LYS A 167 23.30 -11.42 -4.01
CA LYS A 167 24.72 -11.14 -4.33
C LYS A 167 24.95 -11.27 -5.84
N GLY A 168 25.34 -10.16 -6.48
CA GLY A 168 25.52 -10.10 -7.93
C GLY A 168 24.23 -9.96 -8.74
N GLY A 169 23.08 -9.78 -8.07
CA GLY A 169 21.79 -9.47 -8.70
C GLY A 169 21.59 -7.98 -8.96
N SER A 170 20.46 -7.65 -9.59
CA SER A 170 19.99 -6.28 -9.81
C SER A 170 18.77 -5.98 -8.96
N LEU A 171 18.43 -4.69 -8.84
CA LEU A 171 17.13 -4.27 -8.30
C LEU A 171 15.98 -4.95 -9.09
N PRO A 172 14.87 -5.27 -8.42
CA PRO A 172 13.67 -5.75 -9.12
C PRO A 172 13.16 -4.71 -10.13
N ASP A 173 12.61 -5.18 -11.25
CA ASP A 173 11.85 -4.35 -12.16
C ASP A 173 10.52 -3.93 -11.50
N MET A 174 10.33 -2.62 -11.36
CA MET A 174 9.14 -2.04 -10.73
C MET A 174 8.03 -1.69 -11.71
N THR A 175 8.20 -1.98 -13.01
CA THR A 175 7.08 -1.88 -13.95
C THR A 175 6.03 -2.94 -13.63
N PRO A 176 4.73 -2.58 -13.59
CA PRO A 176 3.70 -3.55 -13.25
C PRO A 176 3.35 -4.44 -14.45
N ILE A 177 3.22 -5.75 -14.21
CA ILE A 177 2.58 -6.64 -15.18
C ILE A 177 1.06 -6.40 -15.08
N PHE A 178 0.49 -5.92 -16.18
CA PHE A 178 -0.94 -5.64 -16.27
C PHE A 178 -1.78 -6.93 -16.31
N GLY A 179 -2.86 -6.95 -15.54
CA GLY A 179 -3.80 -8.06 -15.44
C GLY A 179 -5.00 -7.67 -14.59
N ALA A 180 -5.73 -8.67 -14.07
CA ALA A 180 -6.82 -8.41 -13.12
C ALA A 180 -6.34 -7.74 -11.84
N THR A 181 -5.09 -8.00 -11.44
CA THR A 181 -4.34 -7.18 -10.50
C THR A 181 -3.00 -6.79 -11.13
N LEU A 182 -2.44 -5.66 -10.72
CA LEU A 182 -1.08 -5.25 -11.08
C LEU A 182 -0.09 -6.01 -10.21
N THR A 183 0.72 -6.87 -10.83
CA THR A 183 1.70 -7.71 -10.12
C THR A 183 3.13 -7.27 -10.44
N PRO A 184 4.09 -7.48 -9.52
CA PRO A 184 5.48 -7.25 -9.84
C PRO A 184 5.98 -8.37 -10.78
N HIS A 185 7.01 -8.07 -11.57
CA HIS A 185 7.76 -9.09 -12.29
C HIS A 185 8.32 -10.14 -11.32
N PRO A 186 8.58 -11.39 -11.76
CA PRO A 186 9.35 -12.34 -10.96
C PRO A 186 10.68 -11.73 -10.52
N TYR A 187 10.98 -11.81 -9.23
CA TYR A 187 12.22 -11.30 -8.65
C TYR A 187 12.76 -12.28 -7.60
N GLU A 188 14.06 -12.21 -7.37
CA GLU A 188 14.73 -12.87 -6.26
C GLU A 188 15.13 -11.81 -5.22
N CYS A 189 15.12 -12.18 -3.95
CA CYS A 189 15.63 -11.33 -2.89
C CYS A 189 16.44 -12.14 -1.89
N LYS A 190 17.48 -11.53 -1.34
CA LYS A 190 18.23 -12.07 -0.22
C LYS A 190 17.47 -11.75 1.06
N VAL A 191 17.14 -12.79 1.81
CA VAL A 191 16.50 -12.67 3.14
C VAL A 191 17.53 -13.08 4.20
N THR A 192 17.79 -12.19 5.14
CA THR A 192 18.74 -12.45 6.25
C THR A 192 18.05 -12.24 7.58
N LEU A 193 18.27 -13.15 8.53
CA LEU A 193 17.76 -12.99 9.89
C LEU A 193 18.45 -11.79 10.56
N ARG A 194 17.66 -10.94 11.22
CA ARG A 194 18.16 -9.84 12.05
C ARG A 194 18.55 -10.42 13.41
N ILE A 195 19.84 -10.40 13.71
CA ILE A 195 20.41 -10.76 15.02
C ILE A 195 20.31 -9.56 15.95
#